data_AF-A0A7V5TQ89-F1
#
_entry.id   AF-A0A7V5TQ89-F1
#
_cell.length_a   1.000
_cell.length_b   1.000
_cell.length_c   1.000
_cell.angle_alpha   90.00
_cell.angle_beta   90.00
_cell.angle_gamma   90.00
#
_symmetry.space_group_name_H-M   'P 1'
#
loop_
_entity.id
_entity.type
_entity.pdbx_description
1 polymer ?
#
loop_
_entity_poly.entity_id
_entity_poly.type
_entity_poly.pdbx_seq_one_letter_code
_entity_poly.pdbx_strand_id
1 'polypeptide(L)' 'GGAIAVIGSPWKSSVYEDHAFNSRFLQNYINPAFTRLGDVYQKTKDMQRPRTLDYVDTQTFTLLGDPTLKLVPRK' A
#
# COMPACT_ATOMS: atom_id res chain seq x y z
N GLY A 1 -3.30 2.67 21.89
CA GLY A 1 -4.19 3.16 20.81
C GLY A 1 -3.84 4.61 20.53
N GLY A 2 -3.91 5.13 19.31
CA GLY A 2 -4.54 4.58 18.11
C GLY A 2 -3.88 5.16 16.86
N ALA A 3 -3.85 4.34 15.81
CA ALA A 3 -3.46 4.76 14.48
C ALA A 3 -4.69 5.30 13.75
N ILE A 4 -4.54 6.39 12.98
CA ILE A 4 -5.59 6.95 12.13
C ILE A 4 -5.87 6.07 10.89
N ALA A 5 -4.88 5.27 10.49
CA ALA A 5 -4.97 4.26 9.45
C ALA A 5 -3.88 3.19 9.67
N VAL A 6 -4.16 1.96 9.24
CA VAL A 6 -3.24 0.82 9.30
C VAL A 6 -3.28 0.09 7.97
N ILE A 7 -2.12 -0.32 7.47
CA ILE A 7 -2.03 -1.23 6.32
C ILE A 7 -1.37 -2.52 6.81
N GLY A 8 -1.97 -3.66 6.53
CA GLY A 8 -1.44 -4.95 6.94
C GLY A 8 -2.01 -6.10 6.14
N SER A 9 -1.40 -7.28 6.26
CA SER A 9 -1.88 -8.50 5.61
C SER A 9 -2.86 -9.25 6.52
N PRO A 10 -4.02 -9.72 6.03
CA PRO A 10 -4.91 -10.57 6.81
C PRO A 10 -4.44 -12.04 6.89
N TRP A 11 -3.37 -12.40 6.17
CA TRP A 11 -2.73 -13.72 6.23
C TRP A 11 -1.22 -13.61 6.45
N LYS A 12 -0.57 -14.75 6.66
CA LYS A 12 0.88 -14.81 6.76
C LYS A 12 1.52 -14.44 5.42
N SER A 13 2.20 -13.31 5.38
CA SER A 13 3.07 -12.89 4.28
C SER A 13 4.51 -13.37 4.52
N SER A 14 5.27 -13.50 3.45
CA SER A 14 6.71 -13.73 3.55
C SER A 14 7.46 -12.43 3.83
N VAL A 15 8.64 -12.54 4.44
CA VAL A 15 9.54 -11.39 4.70
C VAL A 15 9.85 -10.62 3.42
N TYR A 16 10.00 -11.31 2.30
CA TYR A 16 10.25 -10.71 1.00
C TYR A 16 9.06 -9.86 0.53
N GLU A 17 7.84 -10.38 0.62
CA GLU A 17 6.62 -9.67 0.21
C GLU A 17 6.38 -8.42 1.06
N ASP A 18 6.55 -8.52 2.37
CA ASP A 18 6.44 -7.39 3.30
C ASP A 18 7.47 -6.31 2.99
N HIS A 19 8.73 -6.71 2.79
CA HIS A 19 9.81 -5.78 2.47
C HIS A 19 9.57 -5.09 1.12
N ALA A 20 9.14 -5.85 0.11
CA ALA A 20 8.84 -5.32 -1.22
C ALA A 20 7.64 -4.36 -1.18
N PHE A 21 6.58 -4.70 -0.43
CA PHE A 21 5.42 -3.81 -0.23
C PHE A 21 5.86 -2.52 0.44
N ASN A 22 6.52 -2.60 1.59
CA ASN A 22 6.92 -1.44 2.38
C ASN A 22 7.85 -0.52 1.60
N SER A 23 8.80 -1.07 0.85
CA SER A 23 9.72 -0.27 0.02
C SER A 23 8.99 0.52 -1.06
N ARG A 24 8.08 -0.14 -1.80
CA ARG A 24 7.28 0.50 -2.84
C ARG A 24 6.25 1.48 -2.27
N PHE A 25 5.64 1.12 -1.14
CA PHE A 25 4.71 1.98 -0.42
C PHE A 25 5.40 3.27 -0.01
N LEU A 26 6.58 3.20 0.61
CA LEU A 26 7.33 4.38 1.04
C LEU A 26 7.77 5.25 -0.14
N GLN A 27 8.16 4.65 -1.27
CA GLN A 27 8.48 5.39 -2.50
C GLN A 27 7.26 6.17 -3.03
N ASN A 28 6.09 5.54 -3.08
CA ASN A 28 4.85 6.22 -3.47
C ASN A 28 4.43 7.24 -2.40
N TYR A 29 4.62 6.93 -1.12
CA TYR A 29 4.22 7.79 -0.01
C TYR A 29 4.95 9.14 -0.07
N ILE A 30 6.23 9.15 -0.45
CA ILE A 30 7.03 10.38 -0.58
C ILE A 30 6.80 11.14 -1.88
N ASN A 31 6.08 10.56 -2.85
CA ASN A 31 5.87 11.19 -4.14
C ASN A 31 4.84 12.32 -4.03
N PRO A 32 5.20 13.58 -4.37
CA PRO A 32 4.30 14.72 -4.26
C PRO A 32 3.07 14.64 -5.19
N ALA A 33 3.08 13.75 -6.19
CA ALA A 33 1.92 13.50 -7.04
C ALA A 33 0.75 12.83 -6.29
N PHE A 34 0.99 12.19 -5.15
CA PHE A 34 -0.06 11.53 -4.36
C PHE A 34 -0.42 12.36 -3.13
N THR A 35 -1.69 12.76 -3.05
CA THR A 35 -2.20 13.62 -1.97
C THR A 35 -3.03 12.86 -0.93
N ARG A 36 -3.47 11.64 -1.25
CA ARG A 36 -4.29 10.79 -0.37
C ARG A 36 -3.60 9.46 -0.09
N LEU A 37 -3.82 8.91 1.10
CA LEU A 37 -3.27 7.62 1.52
C LEU A 37 -3.73 6.48 0.59
N GLY A 38 -4.99 6.50 0.17
CA GLY A 38 -5.56 5.50 -0.73
C GLY A 38 -4.90 5.47 -2.11
N ASP A 39 -4.50 6.63 -2.65
CA ASP A 39 -3.82 6.70 -3.95
C ASP A 39 -2.44 6.03 -3.88
N VAL A 40 -1.71 6.28 -2.79
CA VAL A 40 -0.42 5.64 -2.50
C VAL A 40 -0.58 4.12 -2.36
N TYR A 41 -1.58 3.69 -1.58
CA TYR A 41 -1.89 2.27 -1.38
C TYR A 41 -2.25 1.58 -2.69
N GLN A 42 -3.15 2.16 -3.48
CA GLN A 42 -3.60 1.58 -4.75
C GLN A 42 -2.45 1.49 -5.74
N LYS A 43 -1.63 2.54 -5.87
CA LYS A 43 -0.46 2.50 -6.76
C LYS A 43 0.53 1.42 -6.36
N THR A 44 0.75 1.25 -5.06
CA THR A 44 1.65 0.22 -4.53
C THR A 44 1.14 -1.18 -4.84
N LYS A 45 -0.17 -1.40 -4.68
CA LYS A 45 -0.85 -2.65 -5.03
C LYS A 45 -0.71 -2.96 -6.53
N ASP A 46 -0.93 -1.97 -7.39
CA ASP A 46 -0.78 -2.14 -8.85
C ASP A 46 0.65 -2.54 -9.24
N MET A 47 1.67 -2.08 -8.52
CA MET A 47 3.07 -2.47 -8.73
C MET A 47 3.38 -3.90 -8.27
N GLN A 48 2.55 -4.48 -7.41
CA GLN A 48 2.67 -5.86 -6.95
C GLN A 48 1.86 -6.85 -7.77
N ARG A 49 0.85 -6.38 -8.51
CA ARG A 49 -0.01 -7.23 -9.32
C ARG A 49 0.82 -8.07 -10.29
N PRO A 50 0.76 -9.41 -10.23
CA PRO A 50 1.53 -10.22 -11.16
C PRO A 50 1.04 -10.02 -12.58
N ARG A 51 1.98 -10.01 -13.52
CA ARG A 51 1.73 -9.70 -14.92
C ARG A 51 1.20 -10.89 -15.72
N THR A 52 1.02 -12.03 -15.08
CA THR A 52 0.56 -13.28 -15.69
C THR A 52 -0.92 -13.48 -15.40
N LEU A 53 -1.68 -13.93 -16.41
CA LEU A 53 -3.13 -14.17 -16.31
C LEU A 53 -3.48 -15.30 -15.33
N ASP A 54 -2.51 -16.17 -15.03
CA ASP A 54 -2.70 -17.35 -14.17
C ASP A 54 -2.55 -17.05 -12.67
N TYR A 55 -2.14 -15.84 -12.31
CA TYR A 55 -1.96 -15.47 -10.91
C TYR A 55 -3.27 -14.92 -10.33
N VAL A 56 -3.80 -15.60 -9.33
CA VAL A 56 -4.92 -15.11 -8.53
C VAL A 56 -4.46 -13.88 -7.75
N ASP A 57 -5.06 -12.72 -8.01
CA ASP A 57 -4.83 -11.46 -7.28
C ASP A 57 -5.25 -11.65 -5.80
N THR A 58 -4.36 -12.24 -5.01
CA THR A 58 -4.50 -12.32 -3.58
C THR A 58 -4.23 -10.90 -3.06
N GLN A 59 -5.25 -10.28 -2.46
CA GLN A 59 -5.11 -8.95 -1.87
C GLN A 59 -4.19 -8.98 -0.64
N THR A 60 -2.87 -9.06 -0.83
CA THR A 60 -1.90 -9.33 0.24
C THR A 60 -1.89 -8.28 1.34
N PHE A 61 -2.32 -7.05 1.06
CA PHE A 61 -2.38 -5.99 2.05
C PHE A 61 -3.74 -5.30 2.00
N THR A 62 -4.27 -4.97 3.16
CA THR A 62 -5.55 -4.29 3.39
C THR A 62 -5.30 -2.98 4.11
N LEU A 63 -5.92 -1.90 3.61
CA LEU A 63 -5.97 -0.61 4.29
C LEU A 63 -7.19 -0.56 5.21
N LEU A 64 -6.96 -0.34 6.50
CA LEU A 64 -7.97 -0.06 7.52
C LEU A 64 -7.88 1.41 7.93
N GLY A 65 -8.89 2.20 7.62
CA GLY A 65 -8.93 3.65 7.84
C GLY A 65 -9.61 4.38 6.69
N ASP A 66 -9.51 5.71 6.66
CA ASP A 66 -10.06 6.52 5.57
C ASP A 66 -9.10 6.49 4.36
N PRO A 67 -9.47 5.89 3.21
CA PRO A 67 -8.63 5.91 2.01
C PRO A 67 -8.45 7.31 1.43
N THR A 68 -9.35 8.24 1.76
CA THR A 68 -9.28 9.64 1.32
C THR A 68 -8.48 10.53 2.28
N LEU A 69 -7.92 9.95 3.35
CA LEU A 69 -7.06 10.64 4.30
C LEU A 69 -5.96 11.42 3.55
N LYS A 70 -5.98 12.74 3.73
CA LYS A 70 -4.98 13.62 3.12
C LYS A 70 -3.62 13.41 3.77
N LEU A 71 -2.61 13.21 2.95
CA LEU A 71 -1.22 13.17 3.40
C LEU A 71 -0.75 14.60 3.67
N VAL A 72 0.14 14.75 4.65
CA VAL A 72 0.74 16.06 4.95
C VAL A 72 1.45 16.57 3.69
N PRO A 73 1.17 17.80 3.23
CA PRO A 73 1.85 18.39 2.09
C PRO A 73 3.36 18.38 2.33
N ARG A 74 4.12 17.86 1.37
CA ARG A 74 5.59 17.84 1.40
C ARG A 74 6.07 18.98 0.53
N LYS A 75 6.96 19.81 1.09
CA LYS A 75 7.64 20.87 0.37
C LYS A 75 8.84 20.30 -0.38
#